data_AF-A0AA37AEH4-F1
#
_entry.id   AF-A0AA37AEH4-F1
#
_cell.length_a   1.000
_cell.length_b   1.000
_cell.length_c   1.000
_cell.angle_alpha   90.00
_cell.angle_beta   90.00
_cell.angle_gamma   90.00
#
_symmetry.space_group_name_H-M   'P 1'
#
loop_
_entity.id
_entity.type
_entity.pdbx_description
1 polymer ?
#
loop_
_entity_poly.entity_id
_entity_poly.type
_entity_poly.pdbx_seq_one_letter_code
_entity_poly.pdbx_strand_id
1 'polypeptide(L)' 'MTETEVISIDRHGQRKEYPSIKSAAEDVGVRPCRISTACVTAHRCAGRYWIKKEDMDG' A
#
# COMPACT_ATOMS: atom_id res chain seq x y z
N MET A 1 -18.35 3.87 -3.25
CA MET A 1 -17.33 3.18 -2.42
C MET A 1 -16.04 3.94 -2.66
N THR A 2 -15.55 4.67 -1.67
CA THR A 2 -14.29 5.42 -1.78
C THR A 2 -13.15 4.41 -1.86
N GLU A 3 -12.49 4.34 -3.02
CA GLU A 3 -11.31 3.51 -3.19
C GLU A 3 -10.15 4.12 -2.40
N THR A 4 -9.60 3.38 -1.43
CA THR A 4 -8.48 3.87 -0.60
C THR A 4 -7.19 3.91 -1.41
N GLU A 5 -6.72 5.12 -1.72
CA GLU A 5 -5.40 5.36 -2.31
C GLU A 5 -4.28 4.92 -1.36
N VAL A 6 -3.27 4.24 -1.90
CA VAL A 6 -2.13 3.75 -1.11
C VAL A 6 -0.80 4.04 -1.79
N ILE A 7 0.22 4.22 -0.98
CA ILE A 7 1.59 4.46 -1.39
C ILE A 7 2.41 3.24 -0.97
N SER A 8 3.11 2.63 -1.92
CA SER A 8 4.11 1.61 -1.62
C SER A 8 5.49 2.26 -1.53
N ILE A 9 6.28 1.85 -0.54
CA ILE A 9 7.68 2.26 -0.41
C ILE A 9 8.56 1.00 -0.46
N ASP A 10 9.38 0.91 -1.50
CA ASP A 10 10.34 -0.17 -1.68
C ASP A 10 11.55 -0.04 -0.72
N ARG A 11 12.35 -1.11 -0.59
CA ARG A 11 13.58 -1.14 0.23
C ARG A 11 14.61 -0.07 -0.14
N HIS A 12 14.59 0.45 -1.36
CA HIS A 12 15.45 1.55 -1.83
C HIS A 12 14.85 2.93 -1.53
N GLY A 13 13.70 3.00 -0.83
CA GLY A 13 13.01 4.25 -0.53
C GLY A 13 12.21 4.82 -1.70
N GLN A 14 12.08 4.09 -2.81
CA GLN A 14 11.24 4.51 -3.93
C GLN A 14 9.77 4.40 -3.56
N ARG A 15 9.06 5.53 -3.68
CA ARG A 15 7.62 5.63 -3.49
C ARG A 15 6.88 5.41 -4.81
N LYS A 16 5.82 4.61 -4.78
CA LYS A 16 4.90 4.41 -5.91
C LYS A 16 3.47 4.55 -5.39
N GLU A 17 2.72 5.46 -5.98
CA GLU A 17 1.31 5.71 -5.65
C GLU A 17 0.40 4.78 -6.44
N TYR A 18 -0.67 4.32 -5.79
CA TYR A 18 -1.70 3.52 -6.39
C TYR A 18 -3.07 4.12 -6.09
N PRO A 19 -3.97 4.17 -7.08
CA PRO A 19 -5.30 4.72 -6.91
C PRO A 19 -6.17 3.88 -5.96
N SER A 20 -5.82 2.60 -5.76
CA SER A 20 -6.55 1.72 -4.86
C SER A 20 -5.70 0.55 -4.35
N ILE A 21 -6.04 0.03 -3.17
CA ILE A 21 -5.45 -1.22 -2.60
C ILE A 21 -5.53 -2.37 -3.60
N LYS A 22 -6.63 -2.45 -4.38
CA LYS A 22 -6.82 -3.50 -5.38
C LYS A 22 -5.78 -3.39 -6.50
N SER A 23 -5.62 -2.20 -7.09
CA SER A 23 -4.61 -1.94 -8.13
C SER A 23 -3.20 -2.26 -7.64
N ALA A 24 -2.89 -1.88 -6.40
CA ALA A 24 -1.63 -2.23 -5.76
C ALA A 24 -1.43 -3.74 -5.61
N ALA A 25 -2.47 -4.44 -5.15
CA ALA A 25 -2.45 -5.88 -4.93
C ALA A 25 -2.24 -6.66 -6.24
N GLU A 26 -2.85 -6.21 -7.33
CA GLU A 26 -2.67 -6.78 -8.68
C GLU A 26 -1.24 -6.56 -9.20
N ASP A 27 -0.66 -5.36 -9.02
CA ASP A 27 0.71 -5.03 -9.43
C ASP A 27 1.78 -5.87 -8.69
N VAL A 28 1.60 -6.13 -7.40
CA VAL A 28 2.54 -6.93 -6.59
C VAL A 28 2.19 -8.42 -6.49
N GLY A 29 1.04 -8.84 -7.01
CA GLY A 29 0.58 -10.22 -6.97
C GLY A 29 0.26 -10.73 -5.56
N VAL A 30 -0.33 -9.90 -4.70
CA VAL A 30 -0.77 -10.29 -3.34
C VAL A 30 -2.28 -10.13 -3.18
N ARG A 31 -2.83 -10.64 -2.06
CA ARG A 31 -4.24 -10.36 -1.72
C ARG A 31 -4.37 -8.92 -1.18
N PRO A 32 -5.42 -8.18 -1.57
CA PRO A 32 -5.64 -6.80 -1.11
C PRO A 32 -5.74 -6.70 0.42
N CYS A 33 -6.28 -7.72 1.09
CA CYS A 33 -6.32 -7.77 2.56
C CYS A 33 -4.93 -7.68 3.19
N ARG A 34 -3.88 -8.24 2.57
CA ARG A 34 -2.52 -8.16 3.11
C ARG A 34 -1.94 -6.76 3.04
N ILE A 35 -2.26 -6.01 1.99
CA ILE A 35 -1.85 -4.59 1.87
C ILE A 35 -2.60 -3.76 2.91
N SER A 36 -3.90 -3.98 3.08
CA SER A 36 -4.68 -3.31 4.13
C SER A 36 -4.10 -3.55 5.53
N THR A 37 -3.79 -4.81 5.87
CA THR A 37 -3.11 -5.14 7.14
C THR A 37 -1.73 -4.50 7.23
N ALA A 38 -0.95 -4.46 6.15
CA ALA A 38 0.36 -3.83 6.12
C ALA A 38 0.30 -2.33 6.41
N CYS A 39 -0.72 -1.63 5.87
CA CYS A 39 -0.95 -0.22 6.18
C CYS A 39 -1.19 0.02 7.68
N VAL A 40 -1.94 -0.86 8.35
CA VAL A 40 -2.28 -0.68 9.78
C VAL A 40 -1.15 -1.12 10.71
N THR A 41 -0.42 -2.17 10.34
CA THR A 41 0.60 -2.79 11.20
C THR A 41 2.02 -2.28 10.93
N ALA A 42 2.19 -1.42 9.93
CA ALA A 42 3.49 -1.01 9.39
C ALA A 42 4.40 -2.19 8.98
N HIS A 43 3.82 -3.38 8.76
CA HIS A 43 4.56 -4.56 8.35
C HIS A 43 4.84 -4.53 6.84
N ARG A 44 5.95 -5.14 6.41
CA ARG A 44 6.26 -5.24 4.98
C ARG A 44 5.33 -6.26 4.31
N CYS A 45 4.80 -5.91 3.15
CA CYS A 45 4.07 -6.82 2.27
C CYS A 45 4.68 -6.78 0.87
N ALA A 46 4.94 -7.94 0.27
CA ALA A 46 5.69 -8.07 -0.98
C ALA A 46 7.05 -7.33 -0.97
N GLY A 47 7.71 -7.27 0.20
CA GLY A 47 8.99 -6.56 0.37
C GLY A 47 8.87 -5.03 0.39
N ARG A 48 7.66 -4.47 0.36
CA ARG A 48 7.38 -3.02 0.38
C ARG A 48 6.64 -2.63 1.67
N TYR A 49 6.85 -1.41 2.13
CA TYR A 49 5.95 -0.77 3.09
C TYR A 49 4.74 -0.22 2.36
N TRP A 50 3.62 -0.16 3.07
CA TRP A 50 2.35 0.32 2.55
C TRP A 50 1.81 1.37 3.50
N ILE A 51 1.42 2.51 2.96
CA ILE A 51 0.90 3.66 3.70
C ILE A 51 -0.37 4.09 2.97
N LYS A 52 -1.46 4.36 3.68
CA LYS A 52 -2.61 4.97 3.00
C LYS A 52 -2.33 6.45 2.82
N LYS A 53 -2.78 7.00 1.71
CA LYS A 53 -2.55 8.42 1.41
C LYS A 53 -3.21 9.35 2.43
N GLU A 54 -4.36 8.94 2.98
CA GLU A 54 -5.05 9.62 4.08
C GLU A 54 -4.20 9.79 5.35
N ASP A 55 -3.31 8.85 5.65
CA ASP A 55 -2.43 8.91 6.84
C ASP A 55 -1.20 9.81 6.65
N MET A 56 -0.92 10.28 5.42
CA MET A 56 0.26 11.10 5.11
C MET A 56 -0.02 12.61 5.16
N ASP A 57 -1.29 12.99 5.02
CA ASP A 57 -1.75 14.40 5.02
C ASP A 57 -2.23 14.88 6.41
N GLY A 58 -2.21 13.98 7.41
CA GLY A 58 -2.66 14.21 8.78
C GLY A 58 -1.58 14.67 9.76
#